data_AF-A0A9D6Z1B8-F1
#
_entry.id   AF-A0A9D6Z1B8-F1
#
_cell.length_a   1.000
_cell.length_b   1.000
_cell.length_c   1.000
_cell.angle_alpha   90.00
_cell.angle_beta   90.00
_cell.angle_gamma   90.00
#
_symmetry.space_group_name_H-M   'P 1'
#
loop_
_entity.id
_entity.type
_entity.pdbx_description
1 polymer ?
#
loop_
_entity_poly.entity_id
_entity_poly.type
_entity_poly.pdbx_seq_one_letter_code
_entity_poly.pdbx_strand_id
1 'polypeptide(L)'
;MASPPAAGVQPAFSLQEPTPAAVWPITMITPSVPPPLAVDSKSALAAELAKAGVDTAQLKVGYWEELVWFPGGNYVNRTLTVEAPNGQKMDFDATATLKSPHVTARDVLAMCSA
;
A
#
# COMPACT_ATOMS: atom_id res chain seq x y z
N MET A 1 -37.84 0.26 -59.25
CA MET A 1 -36.79 0.74 -58.31
C MET A 1 -37.43 0.83 -56.95
N ALA A 2 -37.12 -0.09 -56.04
CA ALA A 2 -37.74 -0.18 -54.71
C ALA A 2 -36.66 0.12 -53.66
N SER A 3 -36.90 1.15 -52.84
CA SER A 3 -36.07 1.47 -51.67
C SER A 3 -36.24 0.42 -50.57
N PRO A 4 -35.19 -0.04 -49.89
CA PRO A 4 -35.35 -0.87 -48.69
C PRO A 4 -35.67 -0.01 -47.45
N PRO A 5 -36.47 -0.54 -46.50
CA PRO A 5 -36.85 0.18 -45.28
C PRO A 5 -35.74 0.18 -44.22
N ALA A 6 -35.67 1.27 -43.47
CA ALA A 6 -34.84 1.42 -42.27
C ALA A 6 -35.53 0.80 -41.05
N ALA A 7 -34.81 0.00 -40.26
CA ALA A 7 -34.97 -0.17 -38.80
C ALA A 7 -33.96 -1.20 -38.28
N GLY A 8 -32.71 -0.78 -38.06
CA GLY A 8 -31.77 -1.52 -37.23
C GLY A 8 -31.96 -1.09 -35.77
N VAL A 9 -32.62 -1.91 -34.96
CA VAL A 9 -32.67 -1.74 -33.51
C VAL A 9 -31.27 -2.03 -32.97
N GLN A 10 -30.52 -1.00 -32.59
CA GLN A 10 -29.29 -1.18 -31.82
C GLN A 10 -29.70 -1.51 -30.37
N PRO A 11 -29.22 -2.62 -29.77
CA PRO A 11 -29.37 -2.80 -28.34
C PRO A 11 -28.53 -1.73 -27.64
N ALA A 12 -29.18 -0.90 -26.84
CA ALA A 12 -28.50 -0.01 -25.91
C ALA A 12 -27.73 -0.88 -24.92
N PHE A 13 -26.42 -1.02 -25.12
CA PHE A 13 -25.53 -1.48 -24.07
C PHE A 13 -25.56 -0.42 -22.97
N SER A 14 -26.44 -0.64 -21.99
CA SER A 14 -26.41 0.12 -20.74
C SER A 14 -25.12 -0.27 -20.02
N LEU A 15 -24.14 0.63 -20.01
CA LEU A 15 -22.94 0.50 -19.19
C LEU A 15 -23.38 0.63 -17.73
N GLN A 16 -23.82 -0.48 -17.14
CA GLN A 16 -24.02 -0.55 -15.70
C GLN A 16 -22.67 -0.21 -15.06
N GLU A 17 -22.63 0.87 -14.29
CA GLU A 17 -21.45 1.23 -13.51
C GLU A 17 -21.02 0.00 -12.68
N PRO A 18 -19.72 -0.36 -12.65
CA PRO A 18 -19.29 -1.48 -11.84
C PRO A 18 -19.71 -1.20 -10.40
N THR A 19 -20.52 -2.10 -9.85
CA THR A 19 -20.95 -2.07 -8.46
C THR A 19 -19.71 -1.82 -7.59
N PRO A 20 -19.75 -0.88 -6.62
CA PRO A 20 -18.61 -0.67 -5.74
C PRO A 20 -18.16 -2.02 -5.17
N ALA A 21 -16.86 -2.30 -5.28
CA ALA A 21 -16.29 -3.53 -4.75
C ALA A 21 -16.77 -3.71 -3.31
N ALA A 22 -17.24 -4.92 -2.99
CA ALA A 22 -17.71 -5.24 -1.65
C ALA A 22 -16.64 -4.82 -0.63
N VAL A 23 -17.03 -4.02 0.37
CA VAL A 23 -16.15 -3.65 1.47
C VAL A 23 -15.90 -4.92 2.27
N TRP A 24 -14.74 -5.56 2.04
CA TRP A 24 -14.36 -6.77 2.76
C TRP A 24 -14.03 -6.44 4.21
N PRO A 25 -14.30 -7.35 5.17
CA PRO A 25 -13.94 -7.14 6.55
C PRO A 25 -12.41 -7.05 6.67
N ILE A 26 -11.92 -5.89 7.13
CA ILE A 26 -10.51 -5.61 7.40
C ILE A 26 -10.27 -5.71 8.91
N THR A 27 -9.28 -6.49 9.33
CA THR A 27 -8.83 -6.54 10.74
C THR A 27 -7.40 -6.07 10.83
N MET A 28 -7.20 -4.87 11.42
CA MET A 28 -5.87 -4.36 11.76
C MET A 28 -5.37 -4.95 13.08
N ILE A 29 -4.11 -5.39 13.08
CA ILE A 29 -3.43 -6.01 14.21
C ILE A 29 -2.12 -5.25 14.43
N THR A 30 -1.98 -4.61 15.59
CA THR A 30 -0.69 -4.07 16.04
C THR A 30 -0.12 -5.04 17.07
N PRO A 31 0.92 -5.84 16.76
CA PRO A 31 1.45 -6.81 17.68
C PRO A 31 1.97 -6.14 18.96
N SER A 32 1.65 -6.68 20.13
CA SER A 32 2.16 -6.19 21.42
C SER A 32 3.66 -6.44 21.59
N VAL A 33 4.18 -7.50 20.94
CA VAL A 33 5.60 -7.79 20.81
C VAL A 33 5.96 -7.69 19.32
N PRO A 34 6.91 -6.83 18.91
CA PRO A 34 7.29 -6.69 17.51
C PRO A 34 7.81 -8.03 16.96
N PRO A 35 7.26 -8.54 15.84
CA PRO A 35 7.81 -9.72 15.19
C PRO A 35 9.21 -9.43 14.62
N PRO A 36 10.07 -10.44 14.38
CA PRO A 36 11.40 -10.25 13.82
C PRO A 36 11.39 -9.40 12.55
N LEU A 37 10.42 -9.66 11.65
CA LEU A 37 10.27 -8.87 10.43
C LEU A 37 10.12 -7.37 10.70
N ALA A 38 9.38 -6.98 11.73
CA ALA A 38 9.19 -5.58 12.09
C ALA A 38 10.50 -4.93 12.57
N VAL A 39 11.33 -5.67 13.29
CA VAL A 39 12.63 -5.19 13.77
C VAL A 39 13.62 -5.09 12.62
N ASP A 40 13.74 -6.16 11.84
CA ASP A 40 14.72 -6.28 10.76
C ASP A 40 14.44 -5.26 9.64
N SER A 41 13.18 -5.14 9.22
CA SER A 41 12.80 -4.19 8.16
C SER A 41 13.01 -2.73 8.58
N LYS A 42 12.68 -2.37 9.83
CA LYS A 42 12.94 -1.02 10.37
C LYS A 42 14.44 -0.73 10.46
N SER A 43 15.22 -1.71 10.93
CA SER A 43 16.68 -1.56 11.03
C SER A 43 17.33 -1.40 9.66
N ALA A 44 16.91 -2.20 8.67
CA ALA A 44 17.40 -2.10 7.29
C ALA A 44 17.06 -0.74 6.67
N LEU A 45 15.84 -0.24 6.85
CA LEU A 45 15.44 1.09 6.39
C LEU A 45 16.24 2.20 7.07
N ALA A 46 16.40 2.15 8.39
CA ALA A 46 17.16 3.14 9.14
C ALA A 46 18.63 3.18 8.69
N ALA A 47 19.25 2.02 8.42
CA ALA A 47 20.62 1.94 7.93
C ALA A 47 20.78 2.61 6.55
N GLU A 48 19.84 2.43 5.63
CA GLU A 48 19.90 3.09 4.31
C GLU A 48 19.64 4.60 4.39
N LEU A 49 18.69 5.02 5.23
CA LEU A 49 18.43 6.45 5.46
C LEU A 49 19.61 7.16 6.12
N ALA A 50 20.30 6.49 7.05
CA ALA A 50 21.51 7.02 7.68
C ALA A 50 22.64 7.22 6.65
N LYS A 51 22.80 6.32 5.67
CA LYS A 51 23.76 6.50 4.56
C LYS A 51 23.44 7.72 3.70
N ALA A 52 22.17 8.08 3.58
CA ALA A 52 21.70 9.27 2.87
C ALA A 52 21.79 10.56 3.71
N GLY A 53 22.26 10.48 4.96
CA GLY A 53 22.41 11.64 5.85
C GLY A 53 21.11 12.09 6.52
N VAL A 54 20.07 11.25 6.53
CA VAL A 54 18.81 11.57 7.22
C VAL A 54 18.89 11.19 8.69
N ASP A 55 18.45 12.11 9.55
CA ASP A 55 18.24 11.85 10.96
C ASP A 55 16.97 11.01 11.17
N THR A 56 17.18 9.69 11.29
CA THR A 56 16.09 8.73 11.48
C THR A 56 15.34 8.92 12.80
N ALA A 57 15.88 9.65 13.77
CA ALA A 57 15.19 9.94 15.03
C ALA A 57 13.99 10.88 14.84
N GLN A 58 13.95 11.63 13.74
CA GLN A 58 12.85 12.53 13.40
C GLN A 58 11.70 11.81 12.68
N LEU A 59 11.94 10.59 12.20
CA LEU A 59 10.95 9.75 11.53
C LEU A 59 10.24 8.88 12.57
N LYS A 60 8.91 8.83 12.52
CA LYS A 60 8.16 7.83 13.29
C LYS A 60 7.87 6.64 12.38
N VAL A 61 8.36 5.46 12.75
CA VAL A 61 8.16 4.23 11.97
C VAL A 61 7.32 3.22 12.75
N GLY A 62 6.08 3.06 12.32
CA GLY A 62 5.11 2.08 12.82
C GLY A 62 5.25 0.73 12.11
N TYR A 63 4.77 -0.33 12.75
CA TYR A 63 4.53 -1.62 12.10
C TYR A 63 3.14 -2.11 12.49
N TRP A 64 2.39 -2.60 11.53
CA TRP A 64 1.10 -3.25 11.75
C TRP A 64 0.89 -4.34 10.72
N GLU A 65 0.02 -5.28 11.07
CA GLU A 65 -0.42 -6.34 10.19
C GLU A 65 -1.91 -6.17 9.92
N GLU A 66 -2.34 -6.59 8.74
CA GLU A 66 -3.74 -6.62 8.37
C GLU A 66 -4.09 -7.99 7.83
N LEU A 67 -5.06 -8.63 8.46
CA LEU A 67 -5.65 -9.85 7.93
C LEU A 67 -6.70 -9.47 6.89
N VAL A 68 -6.38 -9.74 5.63
CA VAL A 68 -7.28 -9.51 4.50
C VAL A 68 -7.96 -10.82 4.12
N TRP A 69 -9.30 -10.80 4.13
CA TRP A 69 -10.13 -11.90 3.68
C TRP A 69 -10.51 -11.74 2.20
N PHE A 70 -10.50 -12.84 1.45
CA PHE A 70 -11.06 -12.92 0.10
C PHE A 70 -11.75 -14.27 -0.12
N PRO A 71 -12.59 -14.44 -1.15
CA PRO A 71 -13.35 -15.68 -1.37
C PRO A 71 -12.52 -16.98 -1.51
N GLY A 72 -11.20 -16.88 -1.73
CA GLY A 72 -10.28 -18.01 -1.82
C GLY A 72 -9.37 -18.21 -0.61
N GLY A 73 -9.52 -17.44 0.47
CA GLY A 73 -8.71 -17.59 1.68
C GLY A 73 -8.43 -16.27 2.39
N ASN A 74 -7.35 -16.25 3.17
CA ASN A 74 -6.86 -15.05 3.85
C ASN A 74 -5.39 -14.84 3.53
N TYR A 75 -4.96 -13.59 3.51
CA TYR A 75 -3.54 -13.23 3.55
C TYR A 75 -3.29 -12.16 4.60
N VAL A 76 -2.03 -12.04 5.02
CA VAL A 76 -1.61 -11.03 5.99
C VAL A 76 -0.75 -10.01 5.28
N ASN A 77 -1.25 -8.79 5.18
CA ASN A 77 -0.45 -7.62 4.85
C ASN A 77 0.44 -7.26 6.04
N ARG A 78 1.72 -7.01 5.79
CA ARG A 78 2.69 -6.62 6.82
C ARG A 78 3.26 -5.27 6.44
N THR A 79 2.88 -4.23 7.16
CA THR A 79 3.07 -2.85 6.72
C THR A 79 3.97 -2.10 7.68
N LEU A 80 4.89 -1.32 7.11
CA LEU A 80 5.61 -0.25 7.78
C LEU A 80 5.00 1.09 7.40
N THR A 81 4.53 1.84 8.38
CA THR A 81 4.11 3.24 8.18
C THR A 81 5.24 4.15 8.58
N VAL A 82 5.71 4.99 7.67
CA VAL A 82 6.70 6.04 7.95
C VAL A 82 5.98 7.37 7.98
N GLU A 83 6.13 8.11 9.08
CA GLU A 83 5.68 9.50 9.21
C GLU A 83 6.90 10.42 9.26
N ALA A 84 6.97 11.35 8.30
CA ALA A 84 8.01 12.37 8.21
C ALA A 84 7.70 13.57 9.14
N PRO A 85 8.70 14.44 9.43
CA PRO A 85 8.51 15.58 10.33
C PRO A 85 7.52 16.63 9.78
N ASN A 86 7.36 16.68 8.45
CA ASN A 86 6.35 17.49 7.77
C ASN A 86 4.92 16.94 7.93
N GLY A 87 4.74 15.83 8.65
CA GLY A 87 3.45 15.18 8.90
C GLY A 87 2.98 14.28 7.77
N GLN A 88 3.73 14.18 6.66
CA GLN A 88 3.42 13.24 5.58
C GLN A 88 3.62 11.80 6.06
N LYS A 89 2.73 10.91 5.60
CA LYS A 89 2.76 9.49 5.94
C LYS A 89 2.76 8.66 4.68
N MET A 90 3.52 7.57 4.69
CA MET A 90 3.52 6.58 3.62
C MET A 90 3.63 5.18 4.19
N ASP A 91 2.86 4.27 3.59
CA ASP A 91 2.83 2.85 3.95
C ASP A 91 3.66 2.04 2.96
N PHE A 92 4.45 1.11 3.50
CA PHE A 92 5.33 0.24 2.74
C PHE A 92 5.15 -1.21 3.16
N ASP A 93 5.29 -2.15 2.23
CA ASP A 93 5.38 -3.56 2.60
C ASP A 93 6.70 -3.83 3.35
N ALA A 94 6.60 -4.42 4.54
CA ALA A 94 7.74 -4.69 5.42
C ALA A 94 8.69 -5.73 4.81
N THR A 95 8.15 -6.71 4.08
CA THR A 95 8.94 -7.77 3.43
C THR A 95 9.73 -7.20 2.25
N ALA A 96 9.10 -6.35 1.44
CA ALA A 96 9.73 -5.65 0.32
C ALA A 96 10.81 -4.70 0.82
N THR A 97 10.52 -3.96 1.90
CA THR A 97 11.49 -3.05 2.53
C THR A 97 12.72 -3.80 3.04
N LEU A 98 12.54 -4.98 3.66
CA LEU A 98 13.68 -5.78 4.11
C LEU A 98 14.53 -6.30 2.94
N LYS A 99 13.90 -6.68 1.82
CA LYS A 99 14.62 -7.18 0.63
C LYS A 99 15.36 -6.08 -0.12
N SER A 100 14.77 -4.90 -0.23
CA SER A 100 15.26 -3.79 -1.03
C SER A 100 15.15 -2.46 -0.27
N PRO A 101 15.85 -2.28 0.85
CA PRO A 101 15.65 -1.13 1.75
C PRO A 101 16.02 0.22 1.10
N HIS A 102 16.94 0.21 0.13
CA HIS A 102 17.34 1.40 -0.61
C HIS A 102 16.21 1.97 -1.48
N VAL A 103 15.28 1.14 -1.97
CA VAL A 103 14.12 1.59 -2.75
C VAL A 103 13.16 2.34 -1.82
N THR A 104 12.77 1.71 -0.70
CA THR A 104 11.93 2.35 0.31
C THR A 104 12.58 3.63 0.84
N ALA A 105 13.89 3.63 1.11
CA ALA A 105 14.60 4.81 1.56
C ALA A 105 14.50 5.97 0.55
N ARG A 106 14.65 5.70 -0.75
CA ARG A 106 14.49 6.72 -1.80
C ARG A 106 13.10 7.35 -1.79
N ASP A 107 12.05 6.55 -1.61
CA ASP A 107 10.68 7.06 -1.57
C ASP A 107 10.43 7.90 -0.31
N VAL A 108 10.97 7.47 0.85
CA VAL A 108 10.95 8.26 2.09
C VAL A 108 11.70 9.59 1.92
N LEU A 109 12.84 9.61 1.24
CA LEU A 109 13.57 10.85 0.94
C LEU A 109 12.76 11.81 0.07
N ALA A 110 12.09 11.29 -0.95
CA ALA A 110 11.22 12.09 -1.80
C ALA A 110 10.04 12.67 -1.01
N MET A 111 9.45 11.88 -0.11
CA MET A 111 8.39 12.31 0.80
C MET A 111 8.85 13.42 1.77
N CYS A 112 10.06 13.33 2.31
CA CYS A 112 10.61 14.36 3.21
C CYS A 112 10.95 15.68 2.51
N SER A 113 11.09 15.66 1.18
CA SER A 113 11.51 16.83 0.38
C SER A 113 10.33 17.60 -0.23
N ALA A 114 9.10 17.11 -0.05
CA ALA A 114 7.86 17.69 -0.55
C ALA A 114 7.14 18.52 0.53
#